data_AF-A0A1J3GE47-F1
#
_entry.id   AF-A0A1J3GE47-F1
#
_cell.length_a   1.000
_cell.length_b   1.000
_cell.length_c   1.000
_cell.angle_alpha   90.00
_cell.angle_beta   90.00
_cell.angle_gamma   90.00
#
_symmetry.space_group_name_H-M   'P 1'
#
loop_
_entity.id
_entity.type
_entity.pdbx_description
1 polymer ?
#
loop_
_entity_poly.entity_id
_entity_poly.type
_entity_poly.pdbx_seq_one_letter_code
_entity_poly.pdbx_strand_id
1 'polypeptide(L)' 'LQSYNIWLQGLVRHGNFIEAETVLKQMTEKGIWPSIYSYNILMDGFCKLGMLSDAKAIVGLMKRNGVSPDGVTYGCL' A
#
# COMPACT_ATOMS: atom_id res chain seq x y z
N LEU A 1 -5.62 -4.17 12.69
CA LEU A 1 -5.33 -4.52 11.28
C LEU A 1 -6.48 -4.13 10.35
N GLN A 2 -7.71 -4.61 10.56
CA GLN A 2 -8.88 -4.18 9.75
C GLN A 2 -9.12 -2.66 9.76
N SER A 3 -9.02 -1.99 10.91
CA SER A 3 -9.22 -0.53 11.01
C SER A 3 -8.24 0.27 10.15
N TYR A 4 -6.97 -0.17 10.09
CA TYR A 4 -5.96 0.46 9.24
C TYR A 4 -6.24 0.24 7.76
N ASN A 5 -6.68 -0.96 7.37
CA ASN A 5 -7.04 -1.26 5.98
C ASN A 5 -8.23 -0.41 5.51
N ILE A 6 -9.23 -0.18 6.37
CA ILE A 6 -10.36 0.72 6.06
C ILE A 6 -9.85 2.16 5.88
N TRP A 7 -8.96 2.61 6.76
CA TRP A 7 -8.39 3.95 6.66
C TRP A 7 -7.56 4.13 5.38
N LEU A 8 -6.70 3.16 5.04
CA LEU A 8 -5.94 3.11 3.80
C LEU A 8 -6.86 3.15 2.56
N GLN A 9 -7.94 2.37 2.55
CA GLN A 9 -8.92 2.42 1.46
C GLN A 9 -9.55 3.79 1.31
N GLY A 10 -9.92 4.43 2.42
CA GLY A 10 -10.45 5.78 2.41
C GLY A 10 -9.48 6.78 1.80
N LEU A 11 -8.22 6.77 2.26
CA LEU A 11 -7.18 7.68 1.78
C LEU A 11 -6.90 7.48 0.29
N VAL A 12 -6.74 6.24 -0.15
CA VAL A 12 -6.51 5.89 -1.55
C VAL A 12 -7.67 6.34 -2.46
N ARG A 13 -8.92 6.15 -2.03
CA ARG A 13 -10.10 6.61 -2.79
C ARG A 13 -10.16 8.12 -2.98
N HIS A 14 -9.58 8.89 -2.05
CA HIS A 14 -9.52 10.35 -2.13
C HIS A 14 -8.22 10.86 -2.78
N GLY A 15 -7.32 9.96 -3.21
CA GLY A 15 -6.03 10.33 -3.79
C GLY A 15 -4.98 10.78 -2.77
N ASN A 16 -5.21 10.56 -1.46
CA ASN A 16 -4.30 10.96 -0.38
C ASN A 16 -3.20 9.91 -0.16
N PHE A 17 -2.33 9.73 -1.14
CA PHE A 17 -1.30 8.67 -1.12
C PHE A 17 -0.18 8.89 -0.12
N ILE A 18 0.24 10.15 0.07
CA ILE A 18 1.27 10.51 1.06
C ILE A 18 0.82 10.13 2.48
N GLU A 19 -0.46 10.40 2.77
CA GLU A 19 -1.04 10.07 4.05
C GLU A 19 -1.21 8.55 4.19
N ALA A 20 -1.57 7.85 3.11
CA ALA A 20 -1.68 6.40 3.12
C ALA A 20 -0.32 5.70 3.35
N GLU A 21 0.78 6.23 2.79
CA GLU A 21 2.14 5.76 3.10
C GLU A 21 2.52 6.03 4.57
N THR A 22 2.14 7.20 5.08
CA THR A 22 2.34 7.55 6.49
C THR A 22 1.61 6.57 7.41
N VAL A 23 0.39 6.17 7.05
CA VAL A 23 -0.38 5.16 7.79
C VAL A 23 0.33 3.80 7.79
N LEU A 24 0.88 3.35 6.66
CA LEU A 24 1.69 2.12 6.62
C LEU A 24 2.89 2.19 7.56
N LYS A 25 3.58 3.33 7.59
CA LYS A 25 4.72 3.54 8.49
C LYS A 25 4.27 3.50 9.95
N GLN A 26 3.18 4.18 10.30
CA GLN A 26 2.62 4.15 11.65
C GLN A 26 2.22 2.74 12.09
N MET A 27 1.71 1.90 11.17
CA MET A 27 1.44 0.49 11.46
C MET A 27 2.72 -0.20 11.94
N THR A 28 3.82 -0.07 11.18
CA THR A 28 5.11 -0.68 11.54
C THR A 28 5.68 -0.12 12.86
N GLU A 29 5.59 1.19 13.09
CA GLU A 29 6.05 1.84 14.33
C GLU A 29 5.29 1.36 15.56
N LYS A 30 4.00 1.00 15.41
CA LYS A 30 3.16 0.43 16.47
C LYS A 30 3.30 -1.09 16.62
N GLY A 31 4.25 -1.71 15.92
CA GLY A 31 4.45 -3.17 15.93
C GLY A 31 3.37 -3.96 15.19
N ILE A 32 2.54 -3.29 14.37
CA ILE A 32 1.50 -3.91 13.57
C ILE A 32 2.03 -4.05 12.15
N TRP A 33 2.36 -5.27 11.75
CA TRP A 33 2.90 -5.49 10.41
C TRP A 33 1.80 -5.36 9.34
N PRO A 34 2.00 -4.50 8.30
CA PRO A 34 1.09 -4.43 7.19
C PRO A 34 1.06 -5.75 6.42
N SER A 35 -0.14 -6.20 6.09
CA SER A 35 -0.36 -7.43 5.33
C SER A 35 -0.24 -7.17 3.83
N ILE A 36 -0.16 -8.24 3.02
CA ILE A 36 -0.23 -8.13 1.56
C ILE A 36 -1.48 -7.33 1.11
N TYR A 37 -2.59 -7.52 1.79
CA TYR A 37 -3.83 -6.77 1.52
C TYR A 37 -3.67 -5.27 1.75
N SER A 38 -2.92 -4.87 2.78
CA SER A 38 -2.65 -3.46 3.10
C SER A 38 -1.87 -2.77 1.98
N TYR A 39 -0.89 -3.46 1.39
CA TYR A 39 -0.15 -2.96 0.23
C TYR A 39 -0.97 -2.99 -1.06
N ASN A 40 -1.77 -4.04 -1.27
CA ASN A 40 -2.62 -4.16 -2.45
C ASN A 40 -3.65 -3.03 -2.55
N ILE A 41 -4.15 -2.51 -1.41
CA ILE A 41 -5.02 -1.32 -1.40
C ILE A 41 -4.34 -0.12 -2.06
N LEU A 42 -3.08 0.13 -1.72
CA LEU A 42 -2.29 1.22 -2.29
C LEU A 42 -1.95 0.94 -3.76
N MET A 43 -1.52 -0.28 -4.07
CA MET A 43 -1.22 -0.70 -5.45
C MET A 43 -2.41 -0.47 -6.38
N ASP A 44 -3.61 -0.94 -6.00
CA ASP A 44 -4.84 -0.76 -6.79
C ASP A 44 -5.16 0.73 -7.02
N GLY A 45 -4.96 1.55 -5.98
CA GLY A 45 -5.10 3.00 -6.05
C GLY A 45 -4.17 3.65 -7.06
N PHE A 46 -2.87 3.39 -6.92
CA PHE A 46 -1.84 3.93 -7.80
C PHE A 46 -2.04 3.45 -9.24
N CYS A 47 -2.49 2.21 -9.42
CA CYS A 47 -2.80 1.66 -10.74
C CYS A 47 -3.88 2.44 -11.47
N LYS A 48 -4.99 2.67 -10.79
CA LYS A 48 -6.17 3.35 -11.35
C LYS A 48 -5.87 4.79 -11.73
N LEU A 49 -4.86 5.40 -11.13
CA LEU A 49 -4.41 6.75 -11.44
C LEU A 49 -3.19 6.81 -12.37
N GLY A 50 -2.68 5.67 -12.83
CA GLY A 50 -1.50 5.62 -13.71
C GLY A 50 -0.19 6.03 -13.02
N MET A 51 -0.14 6.01 -11.69
CA MET A 51 1.01 6.43 -10.88
C MET A 51 2.02 5.28 -10.72
N LEU A 52 2.63 4.88 -11.83
CA LEU A 52 3.57 3.73 -11.90
C LEU A 52 4.80 3.89 -11.01
N SER A 53 5.31 5.12 -10.84
CA SER A 53 6.48 5.38 -9.98
C SER A 53 6.18 5.05 -8.51
N ASP A 54 5.02 5.49 -8.02
CA ASP A 54 4.57 5.24 -6.66
C ASP A 54 4.21 3.76 -6.45
N ALA A 55 3.57 3.13 -7.45
CA ALA A 55 3.34 1.68 -7.44
C ALA A 55 4.67 0.90 -7.27
N LYS A 56 5.72 1.26 -8.02
CA LYS A 56 7.06 0.65 -7.85
C LYS A 56 7.64 0.86 -6.45
N ALA A 57 7.43 2.04 -5.85
CA ALA A 57 7.87 2.31 -4.49
C ALA A 57 7.19 1.38 -3.47
N ILE A 58 5.89 1.13 -3.62
CA ILE A 58 5.15 0.16 -2.80
C ILE A 58 5.70 -1.25 -2.96
N VAL A 59 6.00 -1.70 -4.18
CA VAL A 59 6.63 -3.02 -4.40
C VAL A 59 7.97 -3.13 -3.68
N GLY A 60 8.78 -2.05 -3.70
CA GLY A 60 10.03 -1.98 -2.94
C GLY A 60 9.80 -2.03 -1.43
N LEU A 61 8.75 -1.38 -0.93
CA LEU A 61 8.36 -1.40 0.48
C LEU A 61 7.90 -2.80 0.91
N MET A 62 7.10 -3.49 0.09
CA MET A 62 6.68 -4.89 0.32
C MET A 62 7.90 -5.80 0.50
N LYS A 63 8.85 -5.76 -0.45
CA LYS A 63 10.07 -6.57 -0.41
C LYS A 63 10.92 -6.28 0.83
N ARG A 64 11.09 -4.99 1.17
CA ARG A 64 11.84 -4.58 2.38
C ARG A 64 11.20 -5.09 3.66
N ASN A 65 9.87 -5.15 3.69
CA ASN A 65 9.11 -5.64 4.85
C ASN A 65 8.87 -7.15 4.81
N GLY A 66 9.55 -7.88 3.92
CA GLY A 66 9.46 -9.34 3.81
C GLY A 66 8.13 -9.85 3.22
N VAL A 67 7.34 -8.98 2.60
CA VAL A 67 6.07 -9.33 1.96
C VAL A 67 6.31 -9.55 0.47
N SER A 68 5.94 -10.73 -0.03
CA SER A 68 6.05 -11.03 -1.44
C SER A 68 4.96 -10.29 -2.24
N PRO A 69 5.33 -9.58 -3.33
CA PRO A 69 4.39 -9.12 -4.34
C PRO A 69 3.56 -10.29 -4.91
N ASP A 70 2.29 -10.03 -5.25
CA ASP A 70 1.39 -10.99 -5.89
C ASP A 70 1.05 -10.59 -7.34
N GLY A 71 0.14 -11.34 -7.97
CA GLY A 71 -0.33 -11.07 -9.32
C GLY A 71 -1.00 -9.69 -9.48
N VAL A 72 -1.65 -9.17 -8.43
CA VAL A 72 -2.21 -7.80 -8.43
C VAL A 72 -1.08 -6.78 -8.52
N THR A 73 0.02 -7.05 -7.82
CA THR A 73 1.18 -6.18 -7.80
C THR A 73 1.85 -6.09 -9.18
N TYR A 74 2.03 -7.23 -9.87
CA TYR A 74 2.62 -7.28 -11.21
C TYR A 74 1.67 -6.82 -12.32
N GLY A 75 0.36 -7.08 -12.19
CA GLY A 75 -0.63 -6.60 -13.17
C GLY A 75 -0.74 -5.08 -13.24
N CYS A 76 -0.17 -4.38 -12.26
CA CYS A 76 -0.15 -2.93 -12.20
C CYS A 76 1.08 -2.26 -12.80
N LEU A 77 2.19 -2.99 -12.92
CA LEU A 77 3.48 -2.48 -13.41
C LEU A 77 3.64 -2.72 -14.91
#